data_AF-A0A7C3CKJ8-F1
#
_entry.id   AF-A0A7C3CKJ8-F1
#
_cell.length_a   1.000
_cell.length_b   1.000
_cell.length_c   1.000
_cell.angle_alpha   90.00
_cell.angle_beta   90.00
_cell.angle_gamma   90.00
#
_symmetry.space_group_name_H-M   'P 1'
#
loop_
_entity.id
_entity.type
_entity.pdbx_description
1 polymer ?
#
loop_
_entity_poly.entity_id
_entity_poly.type
_entity_poly.pdbx_seq_one_letter_code
_entity_poly.pdbx_strand_id
1 'polypeptide(L)' 'MSKEVVLCVKNKGYEASLEKWKIYPVLGEEHGFLKVIDESGEAYLYPKEFFLPLEVPPHVLKDMERDLLQGFERQA' A
#
# COMPACT_ATOMS: atom_id res chain seq x y z
N MET A 1 6.32 -7.52 -15.03
CA MET A 1 6.37 -6.27 -14.26
C MET A 1 6.41 -6.66 -12.80
N SER A 2 7.53 -6.41 -12.13
CA SER A 2 7.68 -6.66 -10.69
C SER A 2 6.78 -5.67 -9.96
N LYS A 3 5.84 -6.15 -9.15
CA LYS A 3 5.00 -5.27 -8.32
C LYS A 3 5.75 -5.00 -7.02
N GLU A 4 6.01 -3.73 -6.77
CA GLU A 4 6.63 -3.27 -5.53
C GLU A 4 5.53 -3.03 -4.50
N VAL A 5 5.79 -3.48 -3.27
CA VAL A 5 4.90 -3.23 -2.14
C VAL A 5 5.71 -2.65 -0.99
N VAL A 6 5.01 -1.90 -0.14
CA VAL A 6 5.62 -1.21 0.98
C VAL A 6 4.81 -1.39 2.25
N LEU A 7 5.49 -1.44 3.39
CA LEU A 7 4.89 -1.48 4.71
C LEU A 7 4.70 -0.06 5.24
N CYS A 8 3.49 0.32 5.58
CA CYS A 8 3.22 1.56 6.29
C CYS A 8 3.73 1.47 7.73
N VAL A 9 4.73 2.28 8.10
CA VAL A 9 5.29 2.33 9.47
C VAL A 9 4.92 3.61 10.23
N LYS A 10 4.40 4.61 9.52
CA LYS A 10 3.84 5.85 10.08
C LYS A 10 2.58 6.20 9.30
N ASN A 11 1.56 6.70 9.98
CA ASN A 11 0.31 7.18 9.36
C ASN A 11 -0.21 8.47 10.00
N LYS A 12 0.61 9.17 10.78
CA LYS A 12 0.17 10.36 11.51
C LYS A 12 -0.28 11.46 10.54
N GLY A 13 -1.49 11.97 10.71
CA GLY A 13 -2.13 12.94 9.81
C GLY A 13 -2.83 12.32 8.59
N TYR A 14 -2.78 10.99 8.44
CA TYR A 14 -3.42 10.22 7.37
C TYR A 14 -4.10 8.96 7.93
N GLU A 15 -4.53 8.97 9.19
CA GLU A 15 -5.07 7.79 9.88
C GLU A 15 -6.38 7.27 9.27
N ALA A 16 -7.11 8.11 8.52
CA ALA A 16 -8.31 7.71 7.79
C ALA A 16 -8.00 6.98 6.47
N SER A 17 -6.79 7.17 5.92
CA SER A 17 -6.40 6.62 4.62
C SER A 17 -5.33 5.53 4.73
N LEU A 18 -4.48 5.59 5.75
CA LEU A 18 -3.37 4.67 5.97
C LEU A 18 -3.51 3.96 7.32
N GLU A 19 -3.41 2.64 7.29
CA GLU A 19 -3.31 1.77 8.45
C GLU A 19 -1.84 1.44 8.74
N LYS A 20 -1.43 1.64 9.99
CA LYS A 20 -0.07 1.32 10.42
C LYS A 20 0.15 -0.20 10.43
N TRP A 21 1.29 -0.64 9.92
CA TRP A 21 1.70 -2.03 9.73
C TRP A 21 0.95 -2.78 8.63
N LYS A 22 0.21 -2.07 7.78
CA LYS A 22 -0.41 -2.63 6.57
C LYS A 22 0.51 -2.49 5.36
N ILE A 23 0.38 -3.44 4.44
CA ILE A 23 1.14 -3.47 3.18
C ILE A 23 0.32 -2.83 2.07
N TYR A 24 0.95 -1.94 1.32
CA TYR A 24 0.34 -1.17 0.24
C TYR A 24 1.07 -1.41 -1.09
N PRO A 25 0.35 -1.54 -2.21
CA PRO A 25 0.96 -1.62 -3.54
C PRO A 25 1.46 -0.25 -3.99
N VAL A 26 2.66 -0.20 -4.57
CA VAL A 26 3.25 1.02 -5.14
C VAL A 26 2.99 1.07 -6.65
N LEU A 27 2.47 2.21 -7.10
CA LEU A 27 2.23 2.51 -8.51
C LEU A 27 3.31 3.42 -9.12
N GLY A 28 4.08 4.11 -8.29
CA GLY A 28 5.16 4.98 -8.71
C GLY A 28 5.72 5.82 -7.57
N GLU A 29 6.74 6.60 -7.89
CA GLU A 29 7.39 7.54 -6.98
C GLU A 29 7.50 8.91 -7.66
N GLU A 30 7.22 9.97 -6.92
CA GLU A 30 7.32 11.35 -7.39
C GLU A 30 7.82 12.27 -6.26
N HIS A 31 8.93 12.97 -6.48
CA HIS A 31 9.43 14.04 -5.60
C HIS A 31 9.48 13.70 -4.08
N GLY A 32 9.85 12.46 -3.73
CA GLY A 32 9.91 12.01 -2.32
C GLY A 32 8.58 11.49 -1.76
N PHE A 33 7.58 11.32 -2.62
CA PHE A 33 6.30 10.70 -2.32
C PHE A 33 6.15 9.38 -3.07
N LEU A 34 5.48 8.42 -2.44
CA LEU A 34 5.06 7.18 -3.08
C LEU A 34 3.59 7.28 -3.46
N LYS A 35 3.28 6.87 -4.69
CA LYS A 35 1.91 6.70 -5.14
C LYS A 35 1.44 5.31 -4.74
N VAL A 36 0.57 5.21 -3.74
CA VAL A 36 0.01 3.94 -3.27
C VAL A 36 -1.50 3.94 -3.39
N ILE A 37 -2.08 2.74 -3.54
CA ILE A 37 -3.54 2.53 -3.46
C ILE A 37 -3.90 2.42 -1.98
N ASP A 38 -4.73 3.31 -1.47
CA ASP A 38 -5.10 3.33 -0.05
C ASP A 38 -6.41 2.55 0.25
N GLU A 39 -6.97 2.72 1.45
CA GLU A 39 -8.20 2.04 1.88
C GLU A 39 -9.47 2.41 1.10
N SER A 40 -9.46 3.49 0.31
CA SER A 40 -10.58 3.79 -0.60
C SER A 40 -10.48 3.01 -1.91
N GLY A 41 -9.34 2.38 -2.19
CA GLY A 41 -9.04 1.77 -3.49
C GLY A 41 -8.56 2.79 -4.54
N GLU A 42 -8.31 4.04 -4.13
CA GLU A 42 -7.80 5.09 -5.01
C GLU A 42 -6.30 5.32 -4.81
N ALA A 43 -5.65 5.84 -5.85
CA ALA A 43 -4.21 6.05 -5.86
C ALA A 43 -3.83 7.47 -5.43
N TYR A 44 -3.15 7.60 -4.30
CA TYR A 44 -2.70 8.89 -3.74
C TYR A 44 -1.19 8.92 -3.46
N LEU A 45 -0.66 10.14 -3.37
CA LEU A 45 0.74 10.39 -3.03
C LEU A 45 0.90 10.58 -1.53
N TYR A 46 1.80 9.81 -0.93
CA TYR A 46 2.12 9.87 0.50
C TYR A 46 3.62 10.00 0.71
N PRO A 47 4.09 10.67 1.79
CA PRO A 47 5.51 10.85 2.00
C PRO A 47 6.24 9.51 2.09
N LYS A 48 7.32 9.33 1.31
CA LYS A 48 8.06 8.06 1.24
C LYS A 48 8.56 7.59 2.61
N GLU A 49 8.86 8.51 3.53
CA GLU A 49 9.31 8.20 4.89
C GLU A 49 8.25 7.47 5.77
N PHE A 50 7.00 7.40 5.31
CA PHE A 50 5.92 6.69 5.98
C PHE A 50 6.02 5.19 5.73
N PHE A 51 6.85 4.78 4.77
CA PHE A 51 6.87 3.44 4.23
C PHE A 51 8.26 2.82 4.28
N LEU A 52 8.29 1.49 4.43
CA LEU A 52 9.48 0.67 4.22
C LEU A 52 9.28 -0.24 3.00
N PRO A 53 10.25 -0.32 2.08
CA PRO A 53 10.18 -1.28 0.98
C PRO A 53 10.19 -2.72 1.50
N LEU A 54 9.34 -3.56 0.92
CA LEU A 54 9.27 -4.98 1.24
C LEU A 54 9.54 -5.81 -0.01
N GLU A 55 10.55 -6.67 0.07
CA GLU A 55 10.76 -7.73 -0.91
C GLU A 55 9.91 -8.93 -0.53
N VAL A 56 8.93 -9.24 -1.37
CA VAL A 56 8.01 -10.34 -1.13
C VAL A 56 8.14 -11.34 -2.29
N PRO A 57 8.21 -12.65 -2.01
CA PRO A 57 8.28 -13.64 -3.08
C PRO A 57 7.09 -13.51 -4.05
N PRO A 58 7.30 -13.71 -5.37
CA PRO A 58 6.24 -13.49 -6.37
C PRO A 58 4.95 -14.29 -6.15
N HIS A 59 5.01 -15.45 -5.48
CA HIS A 59 3.82 -16.23 -5.17
C HIS A 59 2.97 -15.57 -4.09
N VAL A 60 3.60 -15.02 -3.05
CA VAL A 60 2.92 -14.29 -1.97
C VAL A 60 2.27 -13.03 -2.51
N LEU A 61 2.95 -12.29 -3.40
CA LEU A 61 2.35 -11.10 -4.02
C LEU A 61 1.05 -11.45 -4.74
N LYS A 62 1.03 -12.51 -5.54
CA LYS A 62 -0.19 -12.93 -6.26
C LYS A 62 -1.34 -13.27 -5.32
N ASP A 63 -1.05 -13.94 -4.21
CA ASP A 63 -2.06 -14.28 -3.20
C ASP A 63 -2.56 -13.03 -2.46
N MET A 64 -1.65 -12.11 -2.11
CA MET A 64 -1.99 -10.83 -1.49
C MET A 64 -2.87 -9.96 -2.40
N GLU A 65 -2.61 -9.91 -3.70
CA GLU A 65 -3.44 -9.14 -4.64
C GLU A 65 -4.88 -9.63 -4.69
N ARG A 66 -5.07 -10.94 -4.57
CA ARG A 66 -6.41 -11.53 -4.54
C ARG A 66 -7.16 -11.10 -3.28
N ASP A 67 -6.49 -11.09 -2.12
CA ASP A 67 -7.08 -10.66 -0.86
C ASP A 67 -7.26 -9.14 -0.78
N LEU A 68 -6.35 -8.35 -1.33
CA LEU A 68 -6.48 -6.89 -1.42
C LEU A 68 -7.68 -6.50 -2.29
N LEU A 69 -7.96 -7.20 -3.39
CA LEU A 69 -9.14 -6.95 -4.23
C LEU A 69 -10.45 -7.43 -3.58
N GLN A 70 -10.41 -8.42 -2.68
CA GLN A 70 -11.60 -8.97 -2.00
C GLN A 70 -11.84 -8.36 -0.60
N GLY A 71 -10.83 -7.69 -0.02
CA GLY A 71 -10.88 -7.11 1.31
C GLY A 71 -11.73 -5.83 1.40
N PHE A 72 -11.91 -5.11 0.28
CA PHE A 72 -12.75 -3.90 0.22
C PHE A 72 -14.25 -4.18 0.43
N GLU A 73 -14.71 -5.43 0.27
CA GLU A 73 -16.13 -5.79 0.42
C GLU A 73 -16.54 -6.23 1.83
N ARG A 74 -15.61 -6.29 2.81
CA ARG A 74 -15.93 -6.81 4.16
C ARG A 74 -16.44 -5.77 5.17
N GLN A 75 -16.62 -4.52 4.76
CA GLN A 75 -17.28 -3.47 5.55
C GLN A 75 -18.47 -2.88 4.77
N ALA A 76 -19.49 -3.70 4.54
CA ALA A 76 -20.84 -3.29 4.19
C ALA A 76 -21.85 -4.06 5.04
#